data_AF-A0A8D0P275-F1
#
_entry.id   AF-A0A8D0P275-F1
#
_cell.length_a   1.000
_cell.length_b   1.000
_cell.length_c   1.000
_cell.angle_alpha   90.00
_cell.angle_beta   90.00
_cell.angle_gamma   90.00
#
_symmetry.space_group_name_H-M   'P 1'
#
loop_
_entity.id
_entity.type
_entity.pdbx_description
1 polymer ?
#
loop_
_entity_poly.entity_id
_entity_poly.type
_entity_poly.pdbx_seq_one_letter_code
_entity_poly.pdbx_strand_id
1 'polypeptide(L)'
;LLSRWFHPNISGVEAEKLLLSRGQHGSFLARPSQSCPGGFTLSVRWVGGGVTHIKIQSTGDYYDLYGGEKFATLAELVQHYTGQHGGLLRERGGAPVELRHPLGCQDPTSERWYHGHLSGKEAEKLLTEKGRPGSFLVRESQSKPGDFVLSVLTQLLDKADCQPRVTHIRIHFQGKYDVGGGEQFDTLGDLVEHYRKSPMVERSGAMVHLGQPLKATRIKAASIESRVQELNKVMDASEKAKQGFWEEFEVQGPQTPPPSWRPEWHLPSPVDTTRVVLRDVDKNVPGADYINANYIRKPGHGLGKLYIATQGCLQTTVAAFWAMVHQENTRVIVMTTREVERGRNKCFRYWPELHGSQGYGHLRVRNVAEHWAQGYCVRELQVWQPNQESQRVVKHYQYCSWPDHGVPAEPAGVLGFLDEVNRAQNSMPGAGPVVVHCSAGIGRTGTIIVIDILVDIVRRQGLDCDIDVPKTIQLVRRQRSGMVQTEAQYKFVYLALQRYIQGQQLRLREQEAGPVRGGASAGITMVTKASGREYENLLGLRP
;
A
#
# COMPACT_ATOMS: atom_id res chain seq x y z
N LEU A 1 8.18 12.86 2.59
CA LEU A 1 8.03 11.77 3.59
C LEU A 1 7.32 12.38 4.79
N LEU A 2 5.99 12.25 4.88
CA LEU A 2 5.16 12.96 5.87
C LEU A 2 4.14 12.00 6.47
N SER A 3 4.61 11.11 7.35
CA SER A 3 3.77 10.22 8.14
C SER A 3 3.37 10.91 9.45
N ARG A 4 2.18 10.64 9.96
CA ARG A 4 1.58 11.22 11.18
C ARG A 4 2.31 10.83 12.49
N TRP A 5 3.52 11.34 12.71
CA TRP A 5 4.34 11.08 13.91
C TRP A 5 3.89 11.83 15.17
N PHE A 6 2.94 12.76 15.08
CA PHE A 6 2.44 13.52 16.23
C PHE A 6 1.23 12.85 16.86
N HIS A 7 1.27 12.61 18.17
CA HIS A 7 0.21 12.01 18.97
C HIS A 7 -0.23 13.01 20.04
N PRO A 8 -1.42 13.63 19.95
CA PRO A 8 -1.80 14.72 20.85
C PRO A 8 -2.09 14.26 22.28
N ASN A 9 -2.60 13.04 22.47
CA ASN A 9 -3.28 12.62 23.70
C ASN A 9 -2.61 11.46 24.44
N ILE A 10 -1.34 11.16 24.17
CA ILE A 10 -0.64 10.03 24.82
C ILE A 10 0.36 10.50 25.87
N SER A 11 0.41 9.77 26.99
CA SER A 11 1.40 9.93 28.05
C SER A 11 2.78 9.39 27.64
N GLY A 12 3.78 9.60 28.50
CA GLY A 12 5.09 8.96 28.33
C GLY A 12 5.02 7.43 28.34
N VAL A 13 4.24 6.86 29.25
CA VAL A 13 4.07 5.41 29.43
C VAL A 13 3.35 4.79 28.23
N GLU A 14 2.32 5.46 27.69
CA GLU A 14 1.62 5.01 26.49
C GLU A 14 2.49 5.13 25.23
N ALA A 15 3.28 6.19 25.12
CA ALA A 15 4.26 6.34 24.05
C ALA A 15 5.34 5.24 24.08
N GLU A 16 5.84 4.91 25.27
CA GLU A 16 6.79 3.81 25.46
C GLU A 16 6.14 2.47 25.10
N LYS A 17 4.94 2.18 25.61
CA LYS A 17 4.17 0.97 25.25
C LYS A 17 3.93 0.88 23.75
N LEU A 18 3.56 1.96 23.07
CA LEU A 18 3.35 2.01 21.62
C LEU A 18 4.64 1.77 20.83
N LEU A 19 5.75 2.38 21.22
CA LEU A 19 7.05 2.20 20.58
C LEU A 19 7.62 0.79 20.78
N LEU A 20 7.43 0.20 21.97
CA LEU A 20 7.87 -1.16 22.30
C LEU A 20 7.03 -2.25 21.59
N SER A 21 5.71 -2.04 21.46
CA SER A 21 4.80 -2.96 20.75
C SER A 21 4.89 -2.86 19.23
N ARG A 22 4.67 -1.66 18.69
CA ARG A 22 4.48 -1.43 17.24
C ARG A 22 5.69 -0.84 16.53
N GLY A 23 6.64 -0.26 17.26
CA GLY A 23 7.83 0.36 16.69
C GLY A 23 8.97 -0.63 16.47
N GLN A 24 9.91 -0.29 15.59
CA GLN A 24 11.19 -0.98 15.41
C GLN A 24 12.36 -0.07 15.83
N HIS A 25 13.61 -0.53 15.69
CA HIS A 25 14.76 0.33 15.95
C HIS A 25 14.72 1.59 15.07
N GLY A 26 14.85 2.77 15.69
CA GLY A 26 14.72 4.07 15.05
C GLY A 26 13.28 4.51 14.83
N SER A 27 12.29 3.80 15.40
CA SER A 27 10.91 4.30 15.44
C SER A 27 10.77 5.46 16.40
N PHE A 28 9.98 6.46 16.02
CA PHE A 28 9.78 7.67 16.81
C PHE A 28 8.37 8.23 16.72
N LEU A 29 7.98 8.98 17.74
CA LEU A 29 6.77 9.80 17.74
C LEU A 29 7.01 11.07 18.57
N ALA A 30 6.27 12.15 18.31
CA ALA A 30 6.23 13.33 19.16
C ALA A 30 4.86 13.48 19.81
N ARG A 31 4.84 14.08 21.00
CA ARG A 31 3.64 14.29 21.82
C ARG A 31 3.79 15.53 22.69
N PRO A 32 2.71 16.11 23.24
CA PRO A 32 2.82 17.13 24.29
C PRO A 32 3.58 16.62 25.53
N SER A 33 4.26 17.53 26.24
CA SER A 33 4.96 17.18 27.48
C SER A 33 4.05 17.32 28.70
N GLN A 34 3.72 16.20 29.34
CA GLN A 34 3.02 16.20 30.64
C GLN A 34 3.85 16.86 31.76
N SER A 35 5.18 16.91 31.63
CA SER A 35 6.08 17.48 32.64
C SER A 35 6.37 18.98 32.45
N CYS A 36 6.01 19.54 31.29
CA CYS A 36 6.31 20.92 30.90
C CYS A 36 5.15 21.46 30.05
N PRO A 37 4.12 22.10 30.66
CA PRO A 37 2.99 22.66 29.93
C PRO A 37 3.43 23.57 28.78
N GLY A 38 2.84 23.40 27.59
CA GLY A 38 3.22 24.11 26.36
C GLY A 38 4.47 23.56 25.64
N GLY A 39 5.28 22.72 26.29
CA GLY A 39 6.40 22.02 25.67
C GLY A 39 6.01 20.69 25.03
N PHE A 40 6.91 20.11 24.24
CA PHE A 40 6.71 18.84 23.54
C PHE A 40 7.78 17.81 23.92
N THR A 41 7.58 16.56 23.54
CA THR A 41 8.52 15.46 23.82
C THR A 41 8.57 14.50 22.64
N LEU A 42 9.77 14.31 22.09
CA LEU A 42 10.07 13.33 21.06
C LEU A 42 10.46 12.02 21.76
N SER A 43 9.71 10.96 21.51
CA SER A 43 9.94 9.62 22.09
C SER A 43 10.48 8.72 20.99
N VAL A 44 11.62 8.06 21.23
CA VAL A 44 12.36 7.29 20.20
C VAL A 44 12.81 5.93 20.74
N ARG A 45 12.63 4.87 19.96
CA ARG A 45 13.13 3.52 20.26
C ARG A 45 14.56 3.36 19.72
N TRP A 46 15.55 3.29 20.62
CA TRP A 46 16.97 3.24 20.25
C TRP A 46 17.52 1.80 20.20
N VAL A 47 18.80 1.62 19.88
CA VAL A 47 19.42 0.31 19.57
C VAL A 47 19.31 -0.69 20.73
N GLY A 48 19.47 -0.25 21.97
CA GLY A 48 19.46 -1.09 23.17
C GLY A 48 18.09 -1.60 23.61
N GLY A 49 17.05 -1.45 22.78
CA GLY A 49 15.70 -2.00 23.03
C GLY A 49 14.78 -1.11 23.89
N GLY A 50 15.32 -0.09 24.56
CA GLY A 50 14.54 0.88 25.34
C GLY A 50 13.97 2.03 24.52
N VAL A 51 13.13 2.85 25.17
CA VAL A 51 12.59 4.11 24.65
C VAL A 51 13.24 5.27 25.39
N THR A 52 13.69 6.29 24.63
CA THR A 52 14.23 7.52 25.19
C THR A 52 13.30 8.69 24.92
N HIS A 53 13.24 9.65 25.85
CA HIS A 53 12.35 10.81 25.78
C HIS A 53 13.14 12.11 25.76
N ILE A 54 13.16 12.76 24.59
CA ILE A 54 13.91 13.98 24.30
C ILE A 54 12.93 15.16 24.43
N LYS A 55 13.19 16.10 25.34
CA LYS A 55 12.34 17.29 25.50
C LYS A 55 12.54 18.26 24.34
N ILE A 56 11.44 18.79 23.81
CA ILE A 56 11.43 19.89 22.84
C ILE A 56 10.93 21.12 23.57
N GLN A 57 11.73 22.19 23.57
CA GLN A 57 11.31 23.47 24.12
C GLN A 57 10.50 24.23 23.06
N SER A 58 9.45 24.92 23.50
CA SER A 58 8.60 25.78 22.68
C SER A 58 8.49 27.11 23.41
N THR A 59 9.02 28.17 22.81
CA THR A 59 9.01 29.54 23.39
C THR A 59 7.90 30.41 22.82
N GLY A 60 7.12 29.89 21.86
CA GLY A 60 6.17 30.65 21.05
C GLY A 60 6.74 31.08 19.69
N ASP A 61 8.03 31.43 19.65
CA ASP A 61 8.72 31.91 18.44
C ASP A 61 9.44 30.79 17.67
N TYR A 62 9.92 29.76 18.36
CA TYR A 62 10.66 28.64 17.77
C TYR A 62 10.57 27.36 18.62
N TYR A 63 10.94 26.25 17.99
CA TYR A 63 11.12 24.93 18.59
C TYR A 63 12.60 24.56 18.59
N ASP A 64 13.14 24.10 19.72
CA ASP A 64 14.51 23.57 19.78
C ASP A 64 14.64 22.28 20.62
N LEU A 65 15.79 21.63 20.48
CA LEU A 65 16.21 20.47 21.25
C LEU A 65 17.44 20.83 22.08
N TYR A 66 17.28 20.94 23.41
CA TYR A 66 18.37 21.15 24.38
C TYR A 66 19.32 22.32 24.02
N GLY A 67 18.80 23.42 23.46
CA GLY A 67 19.61 24.58 23.06
C GLY A 67 20.43 24.38 21.77
N GLY A 68 20.08 23.39 20.95
CA GLY A 68 20.60 23.21 19.60
C GLY A 68 19.96 24.15 18.57
N GLU A 69 19.80 23.66 17.34
CA GLU A 69 19.18 24.42 16.26
C GLU A 69 17.70 24.73 16.51
N LYS A 70 17.25 25.86 15.95
CA LYS A 70 15.91 26.44 16.14
C LYS A 70 15.10 26.32 14.86
N PHE A 71 13.87 25.83 14.98
CA PHE A 71 12.96 25.55 13.86
C PHE A 71 11.66 26.33 14.01
N ALA A 72 11.04 26.77 12.92
CA ALA A 72 9.78 27.51 12.97
C ALA A 72 8.58 26.57 13.18
N THR A 73 8.69 25.29 12.77
CA THR A 73 7.68 24.27 13.06
C THR A 73 8.28 22.96 13.59
N LEU A 74 7.50 22.23 14.38
CA LEU A 74 7.80 20.85 14.78
C LEU A 74 8.02 19.92 13.56
N ALA A 75 7.40 20.22 12.42
CA ALA A 75 7.58 19.44 11.19
C ALA A 75 8.95 19.66 10.54
N GLU A 76 9.46 20.89 10.51
CA GLU A 76 10.82 21.20 10.08
C GLU A 76 11.86 20.54 10.99
N LEU A 77 11.66 20.63 12.31
CA LEU A 77 12.52 19.98 13.31
C LEU A 77 12.62 18.48 13.05
N VAL A 78 11.49 17.78 12.94
CA VAL A 78 11.48 16.33 12.63
C VAL A 78 12.10 16.05 11.26
N GLN A 79 11.77 16.83 10.23
CA GLN A 79 12.31 16.63 8.88
C GLN A 79 13.84 16.78 8.84
N HIS A 80 14.41 17.72 9.62
CA HIS A 80 15.85 17.92 9.73
C HIS A 80 16.56 16.68 10.30
N TYR A 81 16.10 16.18 11.45
CA TYR A 81 16.69 15.01 12.11
C TYR A 81 16.33 13.65 11.45
N THR A 82 15.47 13.63 10.42
CA THR A 82 15.15 12.43 9.61
C THR A 82 15.88 12.41 8.24
N GLY A 83 16.67 13.46 7.91
CA GLY A 83 17.32 13.63 6.60
C GLY A 83 18.66 12.89 6.42
N GLN A 84 19.22 12.90 5.20
CA GLN A 84 20.50 12.25 4.87
C GLN A 84 21.74 12.87 5.56
N HIS A 85 21.60 14.02 6.21
CA HIS A 85 22.63 14.65 7.04
C HIS A 85 22.30 14.60 8.54
N GLY A 86 21.37 13.73 8.95
CA GLY A 86 20.73 13.74 10.27
C GLY A 86 21.68 14.02 11.41
N GLY A 87 21.50 15.17 12.07
CA GLY A 87 22.30 15.57 13.22
C GLY A 87 22.22 14.51 14.32
N LEU A 88 23.37 14.17 14.92
CA LEU A 88 23.43 13.14 15.96
C LEU A 88 22.65 13.57 17.21
N LEU A 89 21.39 13.14 17.32
CA LEU A 89 20.71 13.11 18.60
C LEU A 89 21.43 12.11 19.49
N ARG A 90 21.70 12.49 20.73
CA ARG A 90 22.32 11.63 21.73
C ARG A 90 21.42 11.50 22.94
N GLU A 91 21.33 10.29 23.47
CA GLU A 91 20.70 10.06 24.77
C GLU A 91 21.52 10.73 25.89
N ARG A 92 20.91 10.93 27.06
CA ARG A 92 21.59 11.36 28.30
C ARG A 92 22.77 10.45 28.70
N GLY A 93 22.80 9.20 28.22
CA GLY A 93 23.92 8.25 28.35
C GLY A 93 24.96 8.28 27.20
N GLY A 94 24.83 9.19 26.23
CA GLY A 94 25.77 9.38 25.13
C GLY A 94 25.57 8.50 23.88
N ALA A 95 24.66 7.52 23.93
CA ALA A 95 24.33 6.66 22.79
C ALA A 95 23.66 7.44 21.64
N PRO A 96 23.96 7.13 20.37
CA PRO A 96 23.33 7.77 19.22
C PRO A 96 21.86 7.34 19.07
N VAL A 97 21.00 8.30 18.76
CA VAL A 97 19.55 8.14 18.56
C VAL A 97 19.23 8.56 17.13
N GLU A 98 18.65 7.65 16.34
CA GLU A 98 18.33 7.90 14.94
C GLU A 98 16.81 7.94 14.71
N LEU A 99 16.33 8.95 13.98
CA LEU A 99 14.94 9.03 13.54
C LEU A 99 14.81 8.36 12.17
N ARG A 100 14.25 7.14 12.13
CA ARG A 100 14.09 6.35 10.89
C ARG A 100 12.62 6.09 10.53
N HIS A 101 11.79 5.74 11.50
CA HIS A 101 10.48 5.14 11.27
C HIS A 101 9.36 5.83 12.09
N PRO A 102 8.77 6.93 11.58
CA PRO A 102 7.69 7.64 12.28
C PRO A 102 6.49 6.70 12.58
N LEU A 103 6.16 6.56 13.87
CA LEU A 103 5.07 5.72 14.38
C LEU A 103 3.76 6.52 14.38
N GLY A 104 2.72 5.97 13.76
CA GLY A 104 1.50 6.69 13.42
C GLY A 104 0.51 6.82 14.58
N CYS A 105 0.02 8.04 14.82
CA CYS A 105 -1.21 8.23 15.59
C CYS A 105 -2.38 7.54 14.87
N GLN A 106 -3.28 6.92 15.64
CA GLN A 106 -4.54 6.42 15.09
C GLN A 106 -5.42 7.59 14.64
N ASP A 107 -6.23 7.35 13.60
CA ASP A 107 -7.12 8.37 13.06
C ASP A 107 -8.26 8.65 14.07
N PRO A 108 -8.59 9.93 14.34
CA PRO A 108 -9.64 10.30 15.29
C PRO A 108 -11.06 9.92 14.82
N THR A 109 -11.20 9.48 13.57
CA THR A 109 -12.44 8.98 12.98
C THR A 109 -12.13 8.07 11.79
N SER A 110 -13.03 7.11 11.51
CA SER A 110 -13.00 6.32 10.27
C SER A 110 -13.66 7.01 9.08
N GLU A 111 -14.29 8.17 9.29
CA GLU A 111 -15.12 8.86 8.31
C GLU A 111 -14.36 9.34 7.06
N ARG A 112 -14.90 9.04 5.87
CA ARG A 112 -14.31 9.41 4.58
C ARG A 112 -14.06 10.91 4.35
N TRP A 113 -14.66 11.85 5.08
CA TRP A 113 -14.31 13.28 4.95
C TRP A 113 -13.02 13.67 5.68
N TYR A 114 -12.42 12.77 6.46
CA TYR A 114 -11.15 13.00 7.14
C TYR A 114 -9.95 12.64 6.25
N HIS A 115 -9.08 13.62 5.98
CA HIS A 115 -7.85 13.44 5.20
C HIS A 115 -6.60 13.39 6.11
N GLY A 116 -6.75 13.74 7.39
CA GLY A 116 -5.66 13.95 8.36
C GLY A 116 -4.57 14.86 7.83
N HIS A 117 -3.30 14.44 7.89
CA HIS A 117 -2.17 15.24 7.41
C HIS A 117 -2.25 15.63 5.93
N LEU A 118 -2.80 16.82 5.67
CA LEU A 118 -3.01 17.45 4.39
C LEU A 118 -2.77 18.94 4.59
N SER A 119 -1.95 19.57 3.75
CA SER A 119 -1.69 21.01 3.88
C SER A 119 -2.89 21.87 3.45
N GLY A 120 -2.90 23.15 3.83
CA GLY A 120 -3.90 24.11 3.35
C GLY A 120 -3.94 24.16 1.82
N LYS A 121 -2.77 24.31 1.19
CA LYS A 121 -2.62 24.38 -0.28
C LYS A 121 -3.05 23.10 -1.00
N GLU A 122 -2.80 21.93 -0.42
CA GLU A 122 -3.30 20.67 -0.99
C GLU A 122 -4.81 20.51 -0.82
N ALA A 123 -5.38 20.97 0.31
CA ALA A 123 -6.82 20.99 0.54
C ALA A 123 -7.55 21.95 -0.40
N GLU A 124 -7.00 23.16 -0.60
CA GLU A 124 -7.44 24.14 -1.61
C GLU A 124 -7.48 23.48 -2.99
N LYS A 125 -6.34 22.92 -3.43
CA LYS A 125 -6.23 22.24 -4.72
C LYS A 125 -7.24 21.10 -4.88
N LEU A 126 -7.38 20.22 -3.89
CA LEU A 126 -8.33 19.10 -3.96
C LEU A 126 -9.79 19.55 -4.01
N LEU A 127 -10.15 20.60 -3.25
CA LEU A 127 -11.49 21.17 -3.26
C LEU A 127 -11.79 21.87 -4.58
N THR A 128 -10.84 22.61 -5.17
CA THR A 128 -11.03 23.28 -6.46
C THR A 128 -11.03 22.31 -7.65
N GLU A 129 -10.19 21.26 -7.64
CA GLU A 129 -10.11 20.28 -8.74
C GLU A 129 -11.25 19.25 -8.75
N LYS A 130 -11.79 18.89 -7.57
CA LYS A 130 -12.74 17.77 -7.41
C LYS A 130 -14.01 18.10 -6.63
N GLY A 131 -14.03 19.22 -5.93
CA GLY A 131 -15.19 19.70 -5.21
C GLY A 131 -16.13 20.52 -6.10
N ARG A 132 -17.33 20.71 -5.58
CA ARG A 132 -18.32 21.70 -6.01
C ARG A 132 -18.73 22.55 -4.80
N PRO A 133 -19.41 23.70 -4.94
CA PRO A 133 -19.83 24.52 -3.82
C PRO A 133 -20.49 23.72 -2.69
N GLY A 134 -20.13 24.03 -1.44
CA GLY A 134 -20.48 23.25 -0.24
C GLY A 134 -19.69 21.95 -0.06
N SER A 135 -18.64 21.68 -0.86
CA SER A 135 -17.77 20.52 -0.61
C SER A 135 -16.86 20.80 0.57
N PHE A 136 -16.70 19.83 1.46
CA PHE A 136 -15.85 19.99 2.64
C PHE A 136 -14.94 18.80 2.90
N LEU A 137 -13.87 19.03 3.65
CA LEU A 137 -12.99 18.02 4.21
C LEU A 137 -12.42 18.47 5.56
N VAL A 138 -12.04 17.53 6.41
CA VAL A 138 -11.31 17.81 7.66
C VAL A 138 -9.88 17.29 7.56
N ARG A 139 -8.93 18.08 8.05
CA ARG A 139 -7.48 17.81 8.03
C ARG A 139 -6.83 18.20 9.35
N GLU A 140 -5.61 17.75 9.59
CA GLU A 140 -4.81 18.19 10.72
C GLU A 140 -4.38 19.66 10.58
N SER A 141 -4.25 20.37 11.70
CA SER A 141 -3.69 21.72 11.74
C SER A 141 -2.16 21.67 11.68
N GLN A 142 -1.58 22.23 10.61
CA GLN A 142 -0.13 22.39 10.49
C GLN A 142 0.43 23.49 11.39
N SER A 143 -0.37 24.51 11.72
CA SER A 143 0.03 25.66 12.54
C SER A 143 -0.03 25.40 14.05
N LYS A 144 -0.86 24.45 14.50
CA LYS A 144 -1.00 24.08 15.92
C LYS A 144 -1.23 22.57 16.03
N PRO A 145 -0.18 21.77 16.28
CA PRO A 145 -0.31 20.32 16.37
C PRO A 145 -1.32 19.88 17.43
N GLY A 146 -2.18 18.93 17.07
CA GLY A 146 -3.30 18.45 17.89
C GLY A 146 -4.65 19.10 17.56
N ASP A 147 -4.66 20.32 17.00
CA ASP A 147 -5.87 20.91 16.43
C ASP A 147 -6.15 20.38 15.01
N PHE A 148 -7.36 20.61 14.52
CA PHE A 148 -7.81 20.25 13.19
C PHE A 148 -8.28 21.48 12.39
N VAL A 149 -8.55 21.30 11.11
CA VAL A 149 -9.09 22.34 10.23
C VAL A 149 -10.18 21.75 9.33
N LEU A 150 -11.38 22.32 9.40
CA LEU A 150 -12.46 22.09 8.45
C LEU A 150 -12.26 23.04 7.26
N SER A 151 -12.09 22.47 6.06
CA SER A 151 -11.85 23.21 4.82
C SER A 151 -13.07 23.06 3.92
N VAL A 152 -13.69 24.16 3.51
CA VAL A 152 -14.97 24.17 2.80
C VAL A 152 -14.89 25.02 1.54
N LEU A 153 -15.31 24.50 0.39
CA LEU A 153 -15.45 25.27 -0.85
C LEU A 153 -16.74 26.09 -0.79
N THR A 154 -16.60 27.41 -0.67
CA THR A 154 -17.70 28.38 -0.56
C THR A 154 -17.84 29.21 -1.83
N GLN A 155 -19.04 29.72 -2.09
CA GLN A 155 -19.28 30.74 -3.10
C GLN A 155 -19.62 32.05 -2.39
N LEU A 156 -18.99 33.15 -2.82
CA LEU A 156 -19.39 34.50 -2.45
C LEU A 156 -20.50 34.98 -3.39
N LEU A 157 -21.54 35.60 -2.84
CA LEU A 157 -22.71 36.05 -3.60
C LEU A 157 -22.56 37.48 -4.16
N ASP A 158 -21.64 38.29 -3.62
CA ASP A 158 -21.71 39.77 -3.72
C ASP A 158 -20.70 40.46 -4.66
N LYS A 159 -19.98 39.74 -5.53
CA LYS A 159 -19.09 40.38 -6.52
C LYS A 159 -19.15 39.69 -7.89
N ALA A 160 -19.09 40.50 -8.95
CA ALA A 160 -19.22 40.09 -10.36
C ALA A 160 -18.10 39.17 -10.91
N ASP A 161 -17.16 38.75 -10.06
CA ASP A 161 -16.08 37.81 -10.39
C ASP A 161 -16.23 36.58 -9.48
N CYS A 162 -17.13 35.68 -9.88
CA CYS A 162 -17.69 34.60 -9.05
C CYS A 162 -16.72 33.42 -8.87
N GLN A 163 -15.50 33.65 -8.39
CA GLN A 163 -14.55 32.58 -8.11
C GLN A 163 -14.89 31.86 -6.78
N PRO A 164 -15.07 30.53 -6.78
CA PRO A 164 -15.30 29.78 -5.55
C PRO A 164 -14.02 29.75 -4.70
N ARG A 165 -14.14 30.06 -3.41
CA ARG A 165 -13.00 30.16 -2.48
C ARG A 165 -13.06 29.07 -1.42
N VAL A 166 -11.90 28.60 -0.98
CA VAL A 166 -11.83 27.64 0.14
C VAL A 166 -11.69 28.40 1.46
N THR A 167 -12.66 28.23 2.34
CA THR A 167 -12.66 28.79 3.69
C THR A 167 -12.10 27.73 4.66
N HIS A 168 -11.16 28.14 5.52
CA HIS A 168 -10.51 27.27 6.50
C HIS A 168 -10.94 27.65 7.92
N ILE A 169 -11.71 26.78 8.56
CA ILE A 169 -12.22 26.93 9.93
C ILE A 169 -11.36 26.07 10.85
N ARG A 170 -10.78 26.67 11.88
CA ARG A 170 -10.00 25.93 12.89
C ARG A 170 -10.95 25.16 13.79
N ILE A 171 -10.61 23.91 14.06
CA ILE A 171 -11.23 23.09 15.10
C ILE A 171 -10.18 22.91 16.19
N HIS A 172 -10.47 23.39 17.39
CA HIS A 172 -9.61 23.19 18.55
C HIS A 172 -9.92 21.84 19.21
N PHE A 173 -8.90 21.23 19.80
CA PHE A 173 -9.08 20.05 20.64
C PHE A 173 -8.50 20.28 22.04
N GLN A 174 -9.36 20.22 23.05
CA GLN A 174 -9.02 20.40 24.47
C GLN A 174 -9.73 19.33 25.31
N GLY A 175 -9.65 18.07 24.90
CA GLY A 175 -10.45 16.96 25.46
C GLY A 175 -11.82 16.81 24.79
N LYS A 176 -12.43 17.93 24.39
CA LYS A 176 -13.56 18.01 23.44
C LYS A 176 -13.16 18.83 22.21
N TYR A 177 -13.99 18.77 21.16
CA TYR A 177 -13.81 19.51 19.90
C TYR A 177 -14.71 20.75 19.84
N ASP A 178 -14.17 21.89 19.40
CA ASP A 178 -14.91 23.15 19.21
C ASP A 178 -14.32 23.96 18.03
N VAL A 179 -15.02 25.00 17.55
CA VAL A 179 -14.56 25.88 16.44
C VAL A 179 -14.14 27.29 16.88
N GLY A 180 -13.75 27.46 18.15
CA GLY A 180 -13.38 28.73 18.76
C GLY A 180 -14.52 29.44 19.49
N GLY A 181 -15.67 28.79 19.67
CA GLY A 181 -16.82 29.28 20.42
C GLY A 181 -18.10 28.49 20.10
N GLY A 182 -19.05 28.48 21.04
CA GLY A 182 -20.32 27.74 20.92
C GLY A 182 -20.28 26.39 21.65
N GLU A 183 -20.95 25.38 21.08
CA GLU A 183 -21.04 24.03 21.64
C GLU A 183 -19.71 23.27 21.55
N GLN A 184 -19.53 22.29 22.45
CA GLN A 184 -18.37 21.39 22.50
C GLN A 184 -18.81 19.96 22.24
N PHE A 185 -18.08 19.25 21.37
CA PHE A 185 -18.45 17.93 20.87
C PHE A 185 -17.47 16.86 21.35
N ASP A 186 -17.97 15.64 21.59
CA ASP A 186 -17.14 14.50 22.03
C ASP A 186 -16.37 13.84 20.88
N THR A 187 -16.89 13.90 19.65
CA THR A 187 -16.18 13.45 18.44
C THR A 187 -16.17 14.49 17.32
N LEU A 188 -15.21 14.38 16.40
CA LEU A 188 -15.23 15.14 15.14
C LEU A 188 -16.47 14.81 14.28
N GLY A 189 -17.08 13.62 14.44
CA GLY A 189 -18.29 13.24 13.75
C GLY A 189 -19.49 14.08 14.17
N ASP A 190 -19.69 14.21 15.48
CA ASP A 190 -20.78 15.00 16.05
C ASP A 190 -20.66 16.49 15.68
N LEU A 191 -19.43 17.04 15.73
CA LEU A 191 -19.13 18.41 15.29
C LEU A 191 -19.51 18.63 13.83
N VAL A 192 -19.08 17.74 12.93
CA VAL A 192 -19.36 17.86 11.49
C VAL A 192 -20.86 17.74 11.22
N GLU A 193 -21.55 16.80 11.87
CA GLU A 193 -22.98 16.56 11.66
C GLU A 193 -23.86 17.67 12.26
N HIS A 194 -23.44 18.31 13.36
CA HIS A 194 -24.06 19.54 13.88
C HIS A 194 -23.95 20.68 12.84
N TYR A 195 -22.74 21.03 12.39
CA TYR A 195 -22.54 22.13 11.43
C TYR A 195 -23.03 21.83 10.02
N ARG A 196 -23.45 20.58 9.76
CA ARG A 196 -24.20 20.18 8.57
C ARG A 196 -25.66 20.59 8.60
N LYS A 197 -26.27 20.59 9.79
CA LYS A 197 -27.65 21.01 10.04
C LYS A 197 -27.76 22.50 10.35
N SER A 198 -26.72 23.07 10.96
CA SER A 198 -26.63 24.48 11.35
C SER A 198 -25.43 25.15 10.66
N PRO A 199 -25.62 25.78 9.47
CA PRO A 199 -24.55 26.43 8.74
C PRO A 199 -23.87 27.55 9.54
N MET A 200 -22.55 27.66 9.41
CA MET A 200 -21.79 28.73 10.06
C MET A 200 -21.89 30.03 9.26
N VAL A 201 -21.78 31.18 9.94
CA VAL A 201 -21.73 32.50 9.29
C VAL A 201 -20.36 33.13 9.56
N GLU A 202 -19.64 33.46 8.50
CA GLU A 202 -18.34 34.13 8.55
C GLU A 202 -18.52 35.61 8.96
N ARG A 203 -17.49 36.22 9.57
CA ARG A 203 -17.52 37.66 9.94
C ARG A 203 -17.76 38.60 8.75
N SER A 204 -17.54 38.14 7.51
CA SER A 204 -17.87 38.86 6.28
C SER A 204 -19.33 38.71 5.83
N GLY A 205 -20.20 38.07 6.63
CA GLY A 205 -21.59 37.76 6.28
C GLY A 205 -21.77 36.52 5.38
N ALA A 206 -20.68 35.87 4.95
CA ALA A 206 -20.75 34.71 4.06
C ALA A 206 -21.20 33.45 4.82
N MET A 207 -22.18 32.73 4.29
CA MET A 207 -22.68 31.49 4.88
C MET A 207 -21.83 30.28 4.43
N VAL A 208 -21.30 29.52 5.40
CA VAL A 208 -20.50 28.32 5.17
C VAL A 208 -21.40 27.10 5.39
N HIS A 209 -21.94 26.58 4.28
CA HIS A 209 -22.81 25.40 4.27
C HIS A 209 -22.02 24.11 3.98
N LEU A 210 -22.12 23.10 4.86
CA LEU A 210 -21.49 21.79 4.65
C LEU A 210 -22.40 20.88 3.82
N GLY A 211 -22.29 20.96 2.50
CA GLY A 211 -23.08 20.14 1.57
C GLY A 211 -22.62 18.68 1.50
N GLN A 212 -21.57 18.43 0.71
CA GLN A 212 -21.06 17.08 0.46
C GLN A 212 -19.62 16.87 0.97
N PRO A 213 -19.31 15.71 1.57
CA PRO A 213 -17.95 15.36 1.94
C PRO A 213 -17.10 15.08 0.69
N LEU A 214 -15.91 15.68 0.59
CA LEU A 214 -14.88 15.24 -0.36
C LEU A 214 -14.21 13.99 0.21
N LYS A 215 -14.61 12.80 -0.27
CA LYS A 215 -14.20 11.50 0.28
C LYS A 215 -12.70 11.22 0.06
N ALA A 216 -12.00 10.79 1.11
CA ALA A 216 -10.58 10.45 1.15
C ALA A 216 -10.33 8.98 0.82
N THR A 217 -9.39 8.70 -0.09
CA THR A 217 -8.99 7.35 -0.52
C THR A 217 -7.74 6.84 0.20
N ARG A 218 -6.95 7.75 0.77
CA ARG A 218 -5.78 7.44 1.60
C ARG A 218 -6.22 7.03 3.01
N ILE A 219 -5.71 5.92 3.50
CA ILE A 219 -5.94 5.37 4.84
C ILE A 219 -4.63 4.90 5.48
N LYS A 220 -4.64 4.60 6.78
CA LYS A 220 -3.59 3.80 7.41
C LYS A 220 -3.72 2.33 7.02
N ALA A 221 -2.60 1.63 6.85
CA ALA A 221 -2.64 0.19 6.67
C ALA A 221 -3.31 -0.51 7.86
N ALA A 222 -3.00 -0.13 9.09
CA ALA A 222 -3.67 -0.65 10.30
C ALA A 222 -5.20 -0.48 10.31
N SER A 223 -5.77 0.51 9.60
CA SER A 223 -7.22 0.77 9.53
C SER A 223 -7.91 0.17 8.28
N ILE A 224 -7.24 -0.73 7.56
CA ILE A 224 -7.79 -1.39 6.36
C ILE A 224 -9.11 -2.12 6.64
N GLU A 225 -9.25 -2.73 7.80
CA GLU A 225 -10.45 -3.46 8.25
C GLU A 225 -11.67 -2.53 8.28
N SER A 226 -11.55 -1.40 8.99
CA SER A 226 -12.59 -0.38 9.10
C SER A 226 -12.96 0.21 7.73
N ARG A 227 -11.98 0.43 6.83
CA ARG A 227 -12.26 0.91 5.46
C ARG A 227 -12.96 -0.15 4.61
N VAL A 228 -12.61 -1.44 4.72
CA VAL A 228 -13.33 -2.50 4.01
C VAL A 228 -14.78 -2.59 4.51
N GLN A 229 -15.00 -2.48 5.81
CA GLN A 229 -16.36 -2.45 6.38
C GLN A 229 -17.13 -1.22 5.90
N GLU A 230 -16.52 -0.02 5.91
CA GLU A 230 -17.10 1.22 5.38
C GLU A 230 -17.51 1.10 3.91
N LEU A 231 -16.63 0.61 3.03
CA LEU A 231 -16.91 0.48 1.59
C LEU A 231 -17.93 -0.61 1.25
N ASN A 232 -18.20 -1.55 2.18
CA ASN A 232 -19.27 -2.53 2.06
C ASN A 232 -20.64 -1.99 2.53
N LYS A 233 -20.70 -0.89 3.28
CA LYS A 233 -21.98 -0.28 3.68
C LYS A 233 -22.76 0.16 2.44
N VAL A 234 -24.04 -0.17 2.40
CA VAL A 234 -25.00 0.38 1.43
C VAL A 234 -25.45 1.74 1.96
N MET A 235 -25.46 2.76 1.10
CA MET A 235 -26.04 4.07 1.46
C MET A 235 -27.53 4.06 1.13
N ASP A 236 -28.37 4.07 2.16
CA ASP A 236 -29.82 4.16 2.01
C ASP A 236 -30.28 5.58 1.63
N ALA A 237 -30.35 5.85 0.32
CA ALA A 237 -31.26 6.83 -0.29
C ALA A 237 -31.29 6.69 -1.83
N SER A 238 -32.49 6.47 -2.39
CA SER A 238 -32.81 6.31 -3.82
C SER A 238 -32.46 4.95 -4.48
N GLU A 239 -33.28 4.56 -5.47
CA GLU A 239 -33.44 3.20 -6.02
C GLU A 239 -32.28 2.64 -6.87
N LYS A 240 -31.06 3.15 -6.67
CA LYS A 240 -29.84 2.48 -7.13
C LYS A 240 -28.84 2.44 -5.97
N ALA A 241 -29.09 1.52 -5.05
CA ALA A 241 -28.23 1.17 -3.93
C ALA A 241 -26.88 0.63 -4.43
N LYS A 242 -25.91 1.53 -4.65
CA LYS A 242 -24.57 1.19 -5.14
C LYS A 242 -23.57 1.20 -3.99
N GLN A 243 -22.75 0.15 -3.91
CA GLN A 243 -21.83 -0.08 -2.80
C GLN A 243 -20.68 0.95 -2.79
N GLY A 244 -20.10 1.24 -1.63
CA GLY A 244 -18.99 2.22 -1.52
C GLY A 244 -17.75 1.87 -2.36
N PHE A 245 -17.50 0.57 -2.59
CA PHE A 245 -16.49 0.09 -3.55
C PHE A 245 -16.77 0.55 -4.99
N TRP A 246 -18.04 0.46 -5.43
CA TRP A 246 -18.47 0.88 -6.76
C TRP A 246 -18.28 2.39 -6.95
N GLU A 247 -18.66 3.22 -5.95
CA GLU A 247 -18.42 4.67 -5.99
C GLU A 247 -16.93 4.98 -6.21
N GLU A 248 -16.05 4.35 -5.43
CA GLU A 248 -14.61 4.65 -5.45
C GLU A 248 -13.91 4.12 -6.71
N PHE A 249 -14.46 3.06 -7.31
CA PHE A 249 -14.03 2.55 -8.61
C PHE A 249 -14.49 3.47 -9.75
N GLU A 250 -15.73 3.96 -9.74
CA GLU A 250 -16.24 4.90 -10.76
C GLU A 250 -15.56 6.28 -10.69
N VAL A 251 -15.29 6.81 -9.49
CA VAL A 251 -14.62 8.12 -9.31
C VAL A 251 -13.19 8.14 -9.87
N GLN A 252 -12.57 6.98 -10.14
CA GLN A 252 -11.31 6.93 -10.89
C GLN A 252 -11.48 7.30 -12.38
N GLY A 253 -12.71 7.24 -12.89
CA GLY A 253 -13.09 7.52 -14.27
C GLY A 253 -12.61 6.49 -15.30
N PRO A 254 -13.12 6.57 -16.54
CA PRO A 254 -12.40 6.04 -17.69
C PRO A 254 -11.04 6.76 -17.81
N GLN A 255 -10.02 6.06 -18.32
CA GLN A 255 -8.72 6.70 -18.55
C GLN A 255 -8.82 7.77 -19.63
N THR A 256 -8.07 8.86 -19.45
CA THR A 256 -7.89 9.93 -20.42
C THR A 256 -6.39 10.05 -20.77
N PRO A 257 -5.98 9.85 -22.04
CA PRO A 257 -6.79 9.33 -23.15
C PRO A 257 -7.27 7.88 -22.89
N PRO A 258 -8.37 7.44 -23.53
CA PRO A 258 -8.81 6.05 -23.45
C PRO A 258 -7.76 5.11 -24.07
N PRO A 259 -7.75 3.80 -23.72
CA PRO A 259 -6.84 2.84 -24.33
C PRO A 259 -7.05 2.81 -25.85
N SER A 260 -6.00 3.07 -26.63
CA SER A 260 -6.01 2.82 -28.06
C SER A 260 -6.02 1.31 -28.30
N TRP A 261 -6.93 0.81 -29.15
CA TRP A 261 -7.04 -0.62 -29.46
C TRP A 261 -6.39 -0.93 -30.80
N ARG A 262 -5.69 -2.06 -30.91
CA ARG A 262 -5.24 -2.59 -32.21
C ARG A 262 -6.34 -3.51 -32.77
N PRO A 263 -6.99 -3.16 -33.90
CA PRO A 263 -8.11 -3.94 -34.45
C PRO A 263 -7.75 -5.40 -34.73
N GLU A 264 -6.56 -5.60 -35.31
CA GLU A 264 -5.98 -6.89 -35.69
C GLU A 264 -5.89 -7.92 -34.54
N TRP A 265 -5.75 -7.44 -33.30
CA TRP A 265 -5.53 -8.30 -32.12
C TRP A 265 -6.63 -8.18 -31.07
N HIS A 266 -7.59 -7.26 -31.22
CA HIS A 266 -8.59 -6.88 -30.21
C HIS A 266 -8.01 -6.63 -28.81
N LEU A 267 -6.80 -6.07 -28.76
CA LEU A 267 -6.06 -5.80 -27.52
C LEU A 267 -5.72 -4.32 -27.37
N PRO A 268 -5.64 -3.79 -26.13
CA PRO A 268 -5.15 -2.44 -25.91
C PRO A 268 -3.65 -2.38 -26.24
N SER A 269 -3.27 -1.32 -26.95
CA SER A 269 -1.88 -1.01 -27.29
C SER A 269 -1.08 -0.64 -26.04
N PRO A 270 0.25 -0.84 -26.04
CA PRO A 270 1.10 -0.30 -25.00
C PRO A 270 1.14 1.24 -25.07
N VAL A 271 1.32 1.89 -23.92
CA VAL A 271 1.60 3.34 -23.86
C VAL A 271 3.02 3.61 -24.36
N ASP A 272 3.18 4.43 -25.40
CA ASP A 272 4.47 4.58 -26.10
C ASP A 272 5.63 5.05 -25.20
N THR A 273 5.38 5.96 -24.25
CA THR A 273 6.41 6.49 -23.33
C THR A 273 6.96 5.46 -22.34
N THR A 274 6.34 4.29 -22.23
CA THR A 274 6.73 3.22 -21.29
C THR A 274 6.76 1.84 -21.96
N ARG A 275 6.58 1.76 -23.28
CA ARG A 275 6.60 0.48 -24.00
C ARG A 275 7.97 -0.17 -23.89
N VAL A 276 8.00 -1.50 -23.93
CA VAL A 276 9.25 -2.22 -24.13
C VAL A 276 9.63 -2.11 -25.62
N VAL A 277 10.89 -1.76 -25.88
CA VAL A 277 11.49 -1.66 -27.22
C VAL A 277 12.46 -2.83 -27.36
N LEU A 278 12.25 -3.70 -28.34
CA LEU A 278 13.19 -4.79 -28.63
C LEU A 278 14.43 -4.23 -29.33
N ARG A 279 15.63 -4.62 -28.85
CA ARG A 279 16.90 -3.98 -29.25
C ARG A 279 17.61 -4.72 -30.38
N ASP A 280 17.66 -6.05 -30.28
CA ASP A 280 18.41 -6.92 -31.19
C ASP A 280 17.52 -7.43 -32.33
N VAL A 281 17.05 -6.48 -33.15
CA VAL A 281 16.07 -6.70 -34.23
C VAL A 281 16.50 -6.02 -35.53
N ASP A 282 16.01 -6.51 -36.68
CA ASP A 282 16.28 -5.87 -37.97
C ASP A 282 15.53 -4.54 -38.08
N LYS A 283 16.29 -3.44 -38.09
CA LYS A 283 15.77 -2.07 -38.18
C LYS A 283 15.13 -1.76 -39.53
N ASN A 284 15.39 -2.57 -40.57
CA ASN A 284 14.78 -2.41 -41.89
C ASN A 284 13.35 -2.97 -41.94
N VAL A 285 12.95 -3.79 -40.96
CA VAL A 285 11.60 -4.36 -40.86
C VAL A 285 10.73 -3.44 -39.99
N PRO A 286 9.71 -2.75 -40.55
CA PRO A 286 8.89 -1.82 -39.78
C PRO A 286 8.18 -2.51 -38.61
N GLY A 287 8.36 -1.98 -37.40
CA GLY A 287 7.76 -2.52 -36.18
C GLY A 287 8.43 -3.78 -35.62
N ALA A 288 9.61 -4.18 -36.11
CA ALA A 288 10.36 -5.31 -35.51
C ALA A 288 10.76 -5.06 -34.05
N ASP A 289 10.84 -3.80 -33.61
CA ASP A 289 11.10 -3.39 -32.23
C ASP A 289 9.88 -3.52 -31.30
N TYR A 290 8.71 -3.89 -31.82
CA TYR A 290 7.45 -3.87 -31.11
C TYR A 290 7.16 -5.15 -30.31
N ILE A 291 6.77 -4.96 -29.06
CA ILE A 291 6.05 -5.95 -28.26
C ILE A 291 4.96 -5.23 -27.45
N ASN A 292 3.79 -5.85 -27.27
CA ASN A 292 2.71 -5.27 -26.45
C ASN A 292 2.98 -5.49 -24.95
N ALA A 293 3.98 -4.76 -24.46
CA ALA A 293 4.43 -4.77 -23.08
C ALA A 293 4.81 -3.35 -22.63
N ASN A 294 4.62 -3.06 -21.34
CA ASN A 294 5.02 -1.79 -20.71
C ASN A 294 5.82 -2.03 -19.44
N TYR A 295 6.83 -1.20 -19.19
CA TYR A 295 7.44 -1.10 -17.87
C TYR A 295 6.46 -0.48 -16.89
N ILE A 296 6.28 -1.12 -15.73
CA ILE A 296 5.54 -0.55 -14.60
C ILE A 296 6.52 -0.28 -13.46
N ARG A 297 6.65 1.00 -13.09
CA ARG A 297 7.59 1.52 -12.08
C ARG A 297 6.82 2.22 -10.97
N LYS A 298 7.38 2.20 -9.75
CA LYS A 298 6.94 3.05 -8.64
C LYS A 298 7.80 4.32 -8.60
N PRO A 299 7.22 5.54 -8.49
CA PRO A 299 7.99 6.76 -8.30
C PRO A 299 8.72 6.78 -6.96
N GLY A 300 9.97 7.24 -6.98
CA GLY A 300 10.83 7.40 -5.80
C GLY A 300 12.24 6.90 -6.06
N HIS A 301 13.24 7.62 -5.55
CA HIS A 301 14.64 7.23 -5.65
C HIS A 301 14.93 6.05 -4.71
N GLY A 302 15.00 4.83 -5.24
CA GLY A 302 15.36 3.64 -4.48
C GLY A 302 15.23 2.34 -5.27
N LEU A 303 15.79 1.25 -4.71
CA LEU A 303 15.74 -0.11 -5.24
C LEU A 303 14.33 -0.72 -5.05
N GLY A 304 13.34 -0.16 -5.75
CA GLY A 304 11.99 -0.72 -5.87
C GLY A 304 11.96 -1.85 -6.90
N LYS A 305 11.08 -2.84 -6.70
CA LYS A 305 10.85 -3.88 -7.72
C LYS A 305 10.30 -3.22 -8.99
N LEU A 306 10.86 -3.62 -10.13
CA LEU A 306 10.44 -3.22 -11.47
C LEU A 306 9.62 -4.35 -12.10
N TYR A 307 8.57 -4.01 -12.86
CA TYR A 307 7.74 -4.99 -13.56
C TYR A 307 7.67 -4.68 -15.04
N ILE A 308 7.35 -5.72 -15.83
CA ILE A 308 6.86 -5.58 -17.20
C ILE A 308 5.47 -6.20 -17.26
N ALA A 309 4.47 -5.38 -17.60
CA ALA A 309 3.10 -5.85 -17.84
C ALA A 309 2.91 -6.10 -19.34
N THR A 310 2.61 -7.34 -19.73
CA THR A 310 2.47 -7.76 -21.14
C THR A 310 1.21 -8.58 -21.38
N GLN A 311 0.74 -8.62 -22.63
CA GLN A 311 -0.27 -9.59 -23.06
C GLN A 311 0.25 -11.04 -22.98
N GLY A 312 -0.67 -12.01 -23.04
CA GLY A 312 -0.35 -13.41 -23.31
C GLY A 312 0.23 -13.59 -24.71
N CYS A 313 1.14 -14.55 -24.85
CA CYS A 313 1.77 -14.84 -26.12
C CYS A 313 0.73 -15.27 -27.16
N LEU A 314 0.86 -14.73 -28.37
CA LEU A 314 0.36 -15.30 -29.61
C LEU A 314 1.50 -16.12 -30.24
N GLN A 315 1.18 -17.11 -31.09
CA GLN A 315 2.17 -17.95 -31.77
C GLN A 315 3.24 -17.13 -32.50
N THR A 316 2.84 -16.04 -33.17
CA THR A 316 3.72 -15.08 -33.87
C THR A 316 4.61 -14.24 -32.95
N THR A 317 4.26 -14.10 -31.67
CA THR A 317 4.95 -13.23 -30.71
C THR A 317 5.89 -13.96 -29.74
N VAL A 318 5.94 -15.30 -29.78
CA VAL A 318 6.75 -16.10 -28.82
C VAL A 318 8.24 -15.75 -28.89
N ALA A 319 8.79 -15.54 -30.08
CA ALA A 319 10.19 -15.14 -30.25
C ALA A 319 10.46 -13.74 -29.67
N ALA A 320 9.56 -12.78 -29.92
CA ALA A 320 9.62 -11.42 -29.37
C ALA A 320 9.53 -11.43 -27.83
N PHE A 321 8.66 -12.27 -27.25
CA PHE A 321 8.54 -12.44 -25.81
C PHE A 321 9.84 -12.95 -25.17
N TRP A 322 10.48 -13.97 -25.77
CA TRP A 322 11.77 -14.45 -25.27
C TRP A 322 12.91 -13.46 -25.48
N ALA A 323 12.93 -12.72 -26.59
CA ALA A 323 13.87 -11.61 -26.79
C ALA A 323 13.74 -10.54 -25.69
N MET A 324 12.51 -10.15 -25.33
CA MET A 324 12.24 -9.25 -24.20
C MET A 324 12.76 -9.83 -22.86
N VAL A 325 12.41 -11.08 -22.53
CA VAL A 325 12.88 -11.75 -21.31
C VAL A 325 14.41 -11.82 -21.26
N HIS A 326 15.05 -12.05 -22.41
CA HIS A 326 16.51 -12.08 -22.53
C HIS A 326 17.14 -10.71 -22.33
N GLN A 327 16.76 -9.69 -23.11
CA GLN A 327 17.40 -8.37 -23.08
C GLN A 327 17.21 -7.64 -21.74
N GLU A 328 16.07 -7.83 -21.06
CA GLU A 328 15.75 -7.14 -19.81
C GLU A 328 16.31 -7.85 -18.56
N ASN A 329 17.15 -8.87 -18.72
CA ASN A 329 17.68 -9.71 -17.63
C ASN A 329 16.59 -10.29 -16.70
N THR A 330 15.38 -10.52 -17.21
CA THR A 330 14.25 -11.08 -16.46
C THR A 330 14.61 -12.45 -15.91
N ARG A 331 14.34 -12.67 -14.61
CA ARG A 331 14.55 -13.95 -13.91
C ARG A 331 13.27 -14.59 -13.39
N VAL A 332 12.18 -13.83 -13.30
CA VAL A 332 10.88 -14.32 -12.82
C VAL A 332 9.79 -13.90 -13.79
N ILE A 333 9.01 -14.88 -14.25
CA ILE A 333 7.82 -14.67 -15.09
C ILE A 333 6.60 -15.11 -14.29
N VAL A 334 5.52 -14.32 -14.31
CA VAL A 334 4.26 -14.54 -13.63
C VAL A 334 3.13 -14.60 -14.66
N MET A 335 2.56 -15.79 -14.85
CA MET A 335 1.45 -16.07 -15.75
C MET A 335 0.16 -16.28 -14.94
N THR A 336 -0.84 -15.41 -15.10
CA THR A 336 -2.07 -15.42 -14.28
C THR A 336 -3.28 -15.94 -15.08
N THR A 337 -3.06 -16.96 -15.91
CA THR A 337 -4.07 -17.51 -16.83
C THR A 337 -3.71 -18.96 -17.16
N ARG A 338 -4.73 -19.76 -17.49
CA ARG A 338 -4.52 -21.00 -18.26
C ARG A 338 -4.27 -20.65 -19.74
N GLU A 339 -3.74 -21.59 -20.50
CA GLU A 339 -3.56 -21.43 -21.96
C GLU A 339 -4.90 -21.26 -22.67
N VAL A 340 -5.88 -22.07 -22.26
CA VAL A 340 -7.29 -22.04 -22.72
C VAL A 340 -8.20 -21.89 -21.51
N GLU A 341 -9.19 -21.00 -21.60
CA GLU A 341 -10.27 -20.84 -20.62
C GLU A 341 -11.60 -20.81 -21.38
N ARG A 342 -12.52 -21.72 -21.04
CA ARG A 342 -13.82 -21.93 -21.71
C ARG A 342 -13.73 -22.08 -23.24
N GLY A 343 -12.78 -22.89 -23.71
CA GLY A 343 -12.53 -23.11 -25.13
C GLY A 343 -11.97 -21.90 -25.89
N ARG A 344 -11.63 -20.81 -25.21
CA ARG A 344 -11.00 -19.63 -25.82
C ARG A 344 -9.52 -19.57 -25.44
N ASN A 345 -8.66 -19.44 -26.45
CA ASN A 345 -7.23 -19.23 -26.26
C ASN A 345 -6.99 -17.91 -25.50
N LYS A 346 -6.19 -17.99 -24.43
CA LYS A 346 -5.80 -16.85 -23.59
C LYS A 346 -4.31 -16.54 -23.73
N CYS A 347 -3.49 -17.58 -23.89
CA CYS A 347 -2.06 -17.49 -24.11
C CYS A 347 -1.59 -18.77 -24.81
N PHE A 348 -0.84 -18.62 -25.90
CA PHE A 348 -0.12 -19.71 -26.55
C PHE A 348 1.00 -20.22 -25.63
N ARG A 349 1.27 -21.53 -25.64
CA ARG A 349 2.35 -22.16 -24.85
C ARG A 349 3.72 -21.73 -25.39
N TYR A 350 4.46 -20.96 -24.61
CA TYR A 350 5.78 -20.41 -24.99
C TYR A 350 6.96 -21.12 -24.30
N TRP A 351 6.73 -22.26 -23.67
CA TRP A 351 7.75 -23.09 -23.03
C TRP A 351 7.67 -24.54 -23.53
N PRO A 352 8.79 -25.28 -23.56
CA PRO A 352 8.79 -26.69 -23.92
C PRO A 352 8.24 -27.55 -22.78
N GLU A 353 7.87 -28.79 -23.10
CA GLU A 353 7.48 -29.81 -22.13
C GLU A 353 8.64 -30.17 -21.19
N LEU A 354 8.32 -30.74 -20.02
CA LEU A 354 9.29 -31.11 -18.99
C LEU A 354 10.45 -31.94 -19.59
N HIS A 355 11.67 -31.54 -19.27
CA HIS A 355 12.96 -32.04 -19.80
C HIS A 355 13.23 -31.78 -21.29
N GLY A 356 12.23 -31.31 -22.06
CA GLY A 356 12.34 -30.91 -23.46
C GLY A 356 13.02 -29.55 -23.65
N SER A 357 13.42 -29.28 -24.90
CA SER A 357 14.01 -28.01 -25.31
C SER A 357 13.49 -27.56 -26.68
N GLN A 358 13.28 -26.25 -26.84
CA GLN A 358 12.75 -25.65 -28.06
C GLN A 358 13.48 -24.33 -28.38
N GLY A 359 13.61 -24.03 -29.67
CA GLY A 359 14.12 -22.74 -30.16
C GLY A 359 13.00 -21.71 -30.34
N TYR A 360 13.25 -20.47 -29.95
CA TYR A 360 12.36 -19.33 -30.12
C TYR A 360 13.17 -18.14 -30.66
N GLY A 361 13.19 -17.98 -31.98
CA GLY A 361 14.13 -17.06 -32.65
C GLY A 361 15.57 -17.50 -32.43
N HIS A 362 16.43 -16.58 -31.99
CA HIS A 362 17.85 -16.84 -31.71
C HIS A 362 18.12 -17.45 -30.32
N LEU A 363 17.08 -17.67 -29.51
CA LEU A 363 17.18 -18.23 -28.16
C LEU A 363 16.76 -19.69 -28.14
N ARG A 364 17.42 -20.48 -27.28
CA ARG A 364 16.98 -21.83 -26.92
C ARG A 364 16.52 -21.83 -25.47
N VAL A 365 15.41 -22.51 -25.21
CA VAL A 365 14.82 -22.69 -23.89
C VAL A 365 14.74 -24.18 -23.58
N ARG A 366 15.01 -24.57 -22.34
CA ARG A 366 14.84 -25.92 -21.80
C ARG A 366 14.02 -25.86 -20.52
N ASN A 367 13.04 -26.74 -20.38
CA ASN A 367 12.28 -26.90 -19.15
C ASN A 367 12.98 -27.96 -18.30
N VAL A 368 13.61 -27.56 -17.19
CA VAL A 368 14.44 -28.41 -16.35
C VAL A 368 13.58 -29.22 -15.39
N ALA A 369 12.65 -28.55 -14.71
CA ALA A 369 11.80 -29.10 -13.67
C ALA A 369 10.45 -28.37 -13.60
N GLU A 370 9.37 -29.09 -13.27
CA GLU A 370 8.06 -28.53 -12.94
C GLU A 370 7.66 -28.94 -11.52
N HIS A 371 7.19 -27.98 -10.72
CA HIS A 371 6.74 -28.19 -9.34
C HIS A 371 5.31 -27.68 -9.20
N TRP A 372 4.39 -28.57 -8.82
CA TRP A 372 2.99 -28.22 -8.58
C TRP A 372 2.76 -27.92 -7.10
N ALA A 373 2.15 -26.77 -6.84
CA ALA A 373 1.72 -26.31 -5.53
C ALA A 373 0.21 -26.02 -5.54
N GLN A 374 -0.36 -25.64 -4.40
CA GLN A 374 -1.80 -25.41 -4.28
C GLN A 374 -2.26 -24.22 -5.15
N GLY A 375 -2.74 -24.55 -6.36
CA GLY A 375 -3.31 -23.60 -7.33
C GLY A 375 -2.33 -22.96 -8.31
N TYR A 376 -1.05 -23.36 -8.32
CA TYR A 376 -0.06 -22.87 -9.29
C TYR A 376 1.02 -23.91 -9.62
N CYS A 377 1.66 -23.75 -10.78
CA CYS A 377 2.84 -24.51 -11.20
C CYS A 377 4.06 -23.57 -11.26
N VAL A 378 5.22 -24.07 -10.85
CA VAL A 378 6.52 -23.40 -11.00
C VAL A 378 7.41 -24.21 -11.92
N ARG A 379 7.87 -23.62 -13.03
CA ARG A 379 8.84 -24.24 -13.94
C ARG A 379 10.20 -23.58 -13.79
N GLU A 380 11.25 -24.39 -13.78
CA GLU A 380 12.62 -23.91 -13.90
C GLU A 380 13.04 -23.98 -15.37
N LEU A 381 13.19 -22.82 -16.00
CA LEU A 381 13.53 -22.71 -17.42
C LEU A 381 14.98 -22.25 -17.56
N GLN A 382 15.79 -23.00 -18.30
CA GLN A 382 17.12 -22.56 -18.75
C GLN A 382 16.98 -21.88 -20.12
N VAL A 383 17.57 -20.69 -20.26
CA VAL A 383 17.50 -19.86 -21.46
C VAL A 383 18.92 -19.47 -21.87
N TRP A 384 19.28 -19.68 -23.14
CA TRP A 384 20.60 -19.30 -23.66
C TRP A 384 20.54 -18.99 -25.16
N GLN A 385 21.52 -18.22 -25.63
CA GLN A 385 21.82 -18.12 -27.06
C GLN A 385 22.80 -19.26 -27.40
N PRO A 386 22.61 -20.04 -28.49
CA PRO A 386 23.53 -21.12 -28.85
C PRO A 386 25.00 -20.69 -29.04
N ASN A 387 25.23 -19.41 -29.32
CA ASN A 387 26.56 -18.83 -29.55
C ASN A 387 27.17 -18.22 -28.27
N GLN A 388 26.55 -18.41 -27.10
CA GLN A 388 27.01 -17.89 -25.81
C GLN A 388 27.06 -19.02 -24.77
N GLU A 389 28.12 -19.08 -23.98
CA GLU A 389 28.26 -20.10 -22.92
C GLU A 389 27.32 -19.87 -21.72
N SER A 390 26.91 -18.62 -21.47
CA SER A 390 26.13 -18.27 -20.30
C SER A 390 24.67 -18.72 -20.42
N GLN A 391 24.31 -19.78 -19.69
CA GLN A 391 22.92 -20.16 -19.48
C GLN A 391 22.28 -19.34 -18.34
N ARG A 392 21.04 -18.90 -18.55
CA ARG A 392 20.27 -18.15 -17.55
C ARG A 392 19.09 -18.98 -17.05
N VAL A 393 18.97 -19.12 -15.72
CA VAL A 393 17.77 -19.67 -15.10
C VAL A 393 16.68 -18.59 -14.99
N VAL A 394 15.48 -18.94 -15.42
CA VAL A 394 14.25 -18.14 -15.34
C VAL A 394 13.17 -18.99 -14.66
N LYS A 395 12.63 -18.52 -13.53
CA LYS A 395 11.53 -19.20 -12.83
C LYS A 395 10.18 -18.72 -13.38
N HIS A 396 9.41 -19.64 -13.92
CA HIS A 396 8.09 -19.39 -14.51
C HIS A 396 6.99 -19.82 -13.52
N TYR A 397 6.21 -18.86 -13.05
CA TYR A 397 5.15 -19.04 -12.06
C TYR A 397 3.79 -18.92 -12.74
N GLN A 398 3.08 -20.04 -12.94
CA GLN A 398 1.75 -20.07 -13.56
C GLN A 398 0.66 -20.28 -12.52
N TYR A 399 -0.11 -19.23 -12.21
CA TYR A 399 -1.26 -19.30 -11.31
C TYR A 399 -2.51 -19.80 -12.05
N CYS A 400 -2.93 -21.02 -11.73
CA CYS A 400 -3.97 -21.78 -12.41
C CYS A 400 -5.34 -21.72 -11.72
N SER A 401 -5.41 -21.22 -10.49
CA SER A 401 -6.63 -21.11 -9.68
C SER A 401 -7.33 -19.75 -9.75
N TRP A 402 -7.00 -18.88 -10.73
CA TRP A 402 -7.82 -17.70 -10.98
C TRP A 402 -9.05 -18.10 -11.81
N PRO A 403 -10.29 -17.78 -11.39
CA PRO A 403 -11.49 -18.17 -12.12
C PRO A 403 -11.68 -17.44 -13.45
N ASP A 404 -12.37 -18.07 -14.40
CA ASP A 404 -12.68 -17.47 -15.71
C ASP A 404 -13.48 -16.15 -15.61
N HIS A 405 -14.26 -16.00 -14.52
CA HIS A 405 -15.06 -14.82 -14.22
C HIS A 405 -14.75 -14.31 -12.81
N GLY A 406 -14.70 -12.98 -12.67
CA GLY A 406 -14.45 -12.33 -11.38
C GLY A 406 -13.02 -12.52 -10.86
N VAL A 407 -12.94 -12.92 -9.60
CA VAL A 407 -11.73 -12.98 -8.76
C VAL A 407 -11.77 -14.25 -7.90
N PRO A 408 -10.62 -14.74 -7.38
CA PRO A 408 -10.62 -15.81 -6.39
C PRO A 408 -11.50 -15.46 -5.20
N ALA A 409 -12.20 -16.45 -4.64
CA ALA A 409 -13.07 -16.25 -3.48
C ALA A 409 -12.29 -15.75 -2.25
N GLU A 410 -11.11 -16.33 -2.02
CA GLU A 410 -10.21 -15.99 -0.91
C GLU A 410 -8.86 -15.45 -1.43
N PRO A 411 -8.31 -14.37 -0.84
CA PRO A 411 -7.05 -13.79 -1.28
C PRO A 411 -5.81 -14.59 -0.84
N ALA A 412 -5.95 -15.51 0.12
CA ALA A 412 -4.82 -16.22 0.73
C ALA A 412 -3.92 -16.96 -0.28
N GLY A 413 -4.52 -17.62 -1.28
CA GLY A 413 -3.76 -18.31 -2.34
C GLY A 413 -2.93 -17.37 -3.21
N VAL A 414 -3.47 -16.18 -3.53
CA VAL A 414 -2.76 -15.14 -4.29
C VAL A 414 -1.63 -14.52 -3.46
N LEU A 415 -1.85 -14.29 -2.16
CA LEU A 415 -0.83 -13.77 -1.26
C LEU A 415 0.34 -14.76 -1.08
N GLY A 416 0.06 -16.04 -0.86
CA GLY A 416 1.09 -17.08 -0.76
C GLY A 416 1.90 -17.24 -2.05
N PHE A 417 1.21 -17.23 -3.20
CA PHE A 417 1.84 -17.21 -4.52
C PHE A 417 2.77 -15.99 -4.72
N LEU A 418 2.30 -14.79 -4.38
CA LEU A 418 3.11 -13.58 -4.45
C LEU A 418 4.31 -13.61 -3.50
N ASP A 419 4.20 -14.26 -2.34
CA ASP A 419 5.31 -14.39 -1.39
C ASP A 419 6.43 -15.29 -1.94
N GLU A 420 6.11 -16.36 -2.68
CA GLU A 420 7.10 -17.16 -3.42
C GLU A 420 7.73 -16.39 -4.60
N VAL A 421 6.93 -15.67 -5.39
CA VAL A 421 7.42 -14.80 -6.47
C VAL A 421 8.38 -13.73 -5.91
N ASN A 422 8.08 -13.19 -4.72
CA ASN A 422 8.96 -12.27 -4.00
C ASN A 422 10.26 -12.93 -3.53
N ARG A 423 10.19 -14.11 -2.90
CA ARG A 423 11.37 -14.90 -2.51
C ARG A 423 12.29 -15.14 -3.71
N ALA A 424 11.75 -15.63 -4.82
CA ALA A 424 12.50 -15.93 -6.03
C ALA A 424 13.21 -14.69 -6.58
N GLN A 425 12.50 -13.58 -6.76
CA GLN A 425 13.10 -12.34 -7.27
C GLN A 425 14.21 -11.83 -6.34
N ASN A 426 13.98 -11.83 -5.03
CA ASN A 426 14.95 -11.34 -4.04
C ASN A 426 16.18 -12.26 -3.90
N SER A 427 16.04 -13.56 -4.19
CA SER A 427 17.14 -14.54 -4.16
C SER A 427 18.15 -14.39 -5.31
N MET A 428 17.88 -13.52 -6.29
CA MET A 428 18.70 -13.36 -7.50
C MET A 428 19.21 -11.91 -7.62
N PRO A 429 20.37 -11.57 -7.03
CA PRO A 429 21.00 -10.26 -7.19
C PRO A 429 21.16 -9.88 -8.67
N GLY A 430 20.85 -8.62 -9.00
CA GLY A 430 20.90 -8.11 -10.38
C GLY A 430 19.78 -8.61 -11.30
N ALA A 431 18.79 -9.37 -10.80
CA ALA A 431 17.62 -9.75 -11.59
C ALA A 431 16.88 -8.51 -12.13
N GLY A 432 16.54 -8.56 -13.41
CA GLY A 432 15.75 -7.54 -14.09
C GLY A 432 14.27 -7.54 -13.69
N PRO A 433 13.40 -6.87 -14.48
CA PRO A 433 11.98 -6.76 -14.17
C PRO A 433 11.28 -8.12 -13.99
N VAL A 434 10.29 -8.17 -13.10
CA VAL A 434 9.35 -9.30 -13.06
C VAL A 434 8.36 -9.14 -14.23
N VAL A 435 8.36 -10.08 -15.17
CA VAL A 435 7.36 -10.09 -16.26
C VAL A 435 6.05 -10.65 -15.72
N VAL A 436 4.95 -9.91 -15.84
CA VAL A 436 3.61 -10.33 -15.40
C VAL A 436 2.65 -10.26 -16.57
N HIS A 437 1.94 -11.34 -16.85
CA HIS A 437 1.00 -11.42 -17.97
C HIS A 437 -0.24 -12.26 -17.67
N CYS A 438 -1.30 -12.02 -18.44
CA CYS A 438 -2.51 -12.83 -18.45
C CYS A 438 -2.90 -13.11 -19.90
N SER A 439 -4.12 -12.77 -20.29
CA SER A 439 -4.55 -12.69 -21.69
C SER A 439 -4.29 -11.30 -22.27
N ALA A 440 -5.04 -10.25 -21.87
CA ALA A 440 -4.79 -8.89 -22.35
C ALA A 440 -3.66 -8.13 -21.63
N GLY A 441 -3.15 -8.67 -20.52
CA GLY A 441 -2.08 -8.05 -19.74
C GLY A 441 -2.51 -6.83 -18.92
N ILE A 442 -3.80 -6.72 -18.57
CA ILE A 442 -4.36 -5.51 -17.91
C ILE A 442 -5.22 -5.78 -16.67
N GLY A 443 -6.23 -6.67 -16.73
CA GLY A 443 -7.09 -7.01 -15.58
C GLY A 443 -6.34 -7.74 -14.48
N ARG A 444 -6.24 -9.08 -14.57
CA ARG A 444 -5.52 -9.93 -13.60
C ARG A 444 -4.07 -9.46 -13.37
N THR A 445 -3.34 -9.13 -14.44
CA THR A 445 -1.98 -8.55 -14.40
C THR A 445 -1.91 -7.29 -13.55
N GLY A 446 -2.82 -6.34 -13.76
CA GLY A 446 -2.89 -5.11 -12.97
C GLY A 446 -3.25 -5.36 -11.51
N THR A 447 -4.19 -6.28 -11.24
CA THR A 447 -4.55 -6.66 -9.87
C THR A 447 -3.35 -7.25 -9.12
N ILE A 448 -2.61 -8.17 -9.74
CA ILE A 448 -1.40 -8.78 -9.16
C ILE A 448 -0.29 -7.75 -8.90
N ILE A 449 0.01 -6.89 -9.88
CA ILE A 449 1.04 -5.84 -9.71
C ILE A 449 0.66 -4.84 -8.61
N VAL A 450 -0.60 -4.41 -8.55
CA VAL A 450 -1.06 -3.45 -7.53
C VAL A 450 -1.04 -4.06 -6.13
N ILE A 451 -1.43 -5.33 -5.97
CA ILE A 451 -1.31 -6.04 -4.68
C ILE A 451 0.15 -6.13 -4.28
N ASP A 452 1.05 -6.57 -5.18
CA ASP A 452 2.48 -6.72 -4.86
C ASP A 452 3.14 -5.39 -4.48
N ILE A 453 2.81 -4.28 -5.17
CA ILE A 453 3.29 -2.93 -4.83
C ILE A 453 2.81 -2.48 -3.43
N LEU A 454 1.54 -2.70 -3.10
CA LEU A 454 0.96 -2.26 -1.83
C LEU A 454 1.39 -3.15 -0.66
N VAL A 455 1.53 -4.45 -0.88
CA VAL A 455 2.13 -5.39 0.08
C VAL A 455 3.61 -5.05 0.33
N ASP A 456 4.39 -4.70 -0.70
CA ASP A 456 5.78 -4.25 -0.53
C ASP A 456 5.88 -2.92 0.25
N ILE A 457 4.93 -1.99 0.07
CA ILE A 457 4.83 -0.77 0.89
C ILE A 457 4.65 -1.12 2.37
N VAL A 458 3.62 -1.91 2.71
CA VAL A 458 3.34 -2.31 4.10
C VAL A 458 4.50 -3.13 4.69
N ARG A 459 5.10 -4.04 3.91
CA ARG A 459 6.26 -4.86 4.31
C ARG A 459 7.48 -3.99 4.66
N ARG A 460 7.76 -2.92 3.90
CA ARG A 460 8.94 -2.05 4.13
C ARG A 460 8.71 -0.93 5.14
N GLN A 461 7.47 -0.47 5.31
CA GLN A 461 7.14 0.72 6.12
C GLN A 461 6.37 0.40 7.41
N GLY A 462 5.96 -0.86 7.61
CA GLY A 462 5.16 -1.29 8.75
C GLY A 462 3.67 -0.95 8.61
N LEU A 463 2.89 -1.30 9.65
CA LEU A 463 1.43 -1.16 9.66
C LEU A 463 0.93 0.30 9.75
N ASP A 464 1.83 1.24 10.05
CA ASP A 464 1.50 2.66 10.26
C ASP A 464 1.66 3.50 8.99
N CYS A 465 2.05 2.87 7.88
CA CYS A 465 2.18 3.52 6.59
C CYS A 465 0.83 3.96 6.02
N ASP A 466 0.87 5.02 5.20
CA ASP A 466 -0.29 5.45 4.42
C ASP A 466 -0.40 4.58 3.16
N ILE A 467 -1.59 4.05 2.87
CA ILE A 467 -1.92 3.34 1.64
C ILE A 467 -3.08 4.03 0.92
N ASP A 468 -3.05 4.05 -0.41
CA ASP A 468 -4.04 4.70 -1.27
C ASP A 468 -4.22 3.84 -2.53
N VAL A 469 -5.27 3.00 -2.52
CA VAL A 469 -5.52 2.01 -3.57
C VAL A 469 -5.87 2.69 -4.91
N PRO A 470 -6.82 3.65 -4.99
CA PRO A 470 -7.04 4.45 -6.20
C PRO A 470 -5.79 5.09 -6.77
N LYS A 471 -4.98 5.77 -5.95
CA LYS A 471 -3.77 6.46 -6.42
C LYS A 471 -2.73 5.48 -6.96
N THR A 472 -2.61 4.30 -6.35
CA THR A 472 -1.70 3.24 -6.83
C THR A 472 -2.20 2.61 -8.12
N ILE A 473 -3.52 2.42 -8.28
CA ILE A 473 -4.10 1.97 -9.55
C ILE A 473 -3.91 3.04 -10.62
N GLN A 474 -4.21 4.31 -10.35
CA GLN A 474 -3.97 5.42 -11.27
C GLN A 474 -2.50 5.53 -11.71
N LEU A 475 -1.56 5.31 -10.79
CA LEU A 475 -0.12 5.26 -11.09
C LEU A 475 0.22 4.18 -12.13
N VAL A 476 -0.30 2.96 -11.95
CA VAL A 476 -0.05 1.84 -12.85
C VAL A 476 -0.80 2.03 -14.17
N ARG A 477 -2.03 2.57 -14.11
CA ARG A 477 -2.87 2.95 -15.26
C ARG A 477 -2.22 3.98 -16.19
N ARG A 478 -1.39 4.90 -15.68
CA ARG A 478 -0.60 5.86 -16.48
C ARG A 478 0.54 5.21 -17.27
N GLN A 479 0.96 4.00 -16.89
CA GLN A 479 2.08 3.28 -17.50
C GLN A 479 1.60 2.10 -18.37
N ARG A 480 0.42 1.56 -18.11
CA ARG A 480 -0.29 0.69 -19.07
C ARG A 480 -1.78 0.92 -18.96
N SER A 481 -2.42 1.14 -20.10
CA SER A 481 -3.85 1.45 -20.12
C SER A 481 -4.71 0.23 -19.74
N GLY A 482 -5.87 0.49 -19.13
CA GLY A 482 -6.82 -0.55 -18.69
C GLY A 482 -6.45 -1.36 -17.44
N MET A 483 -5.36 -1.04 -16.73
CA MET A 483 -4.91 -1.81 -15.55
C MET A 483 -5.95 -1.80 -14.41
N VAL A 484 -6.29 -3.00 -13.90
CA VAL A 484 -7.46 -3.29 -13.03
C VAL A 484 -8.77 -2.89 -13.71
N GLN A 485 -9.51 -3.87 -14.23
CA GLN A 485 -10.62 -3.65 -15.16
C GLN A 485 -12.02 -3.65 -14.53
N THR A 486 -12.23 -4.29 -13.38
CA THR A 486 -13.57 -4.46 -12.79
C THR A 486 -13.61 -4.08 -11.31
N GLU A 487 -14.79 -3.71 -10.83
CA GLU A 487 -15.03 -3.49 -9.40
C GLU A 487 -14.67 -4.73 -8.55
N ALA A 488 -14.98 -5.94 -9.04
CA ALA A 488 -14.58 -7.17 -8.34
C ALA A 488 -13.06 -7.28 -8.17
N GLN A 489 -12.27 -6.92 -9.18
CA GLN A 489 -10.81 -6.85 -9.09
C GLN A 489 -10.35 -5.73 -8.14
N TYR A 490 -11.03 -4.58 -8.15
CA TYR A 490 -10.77 -3.45 -7.27
C TYR A 490 -10.99 -3.82 -5.79
N LYS A 491 -12.15 -4.40 -5.46
CA LYS A 491 -12.49 -4.93 -4.14
C LYS A 491 -11.51 -6.03 -3.70
N PHE A 492 -11.09 -6.91 -4.61
CA PHE A 492 -10.12 -7.96 -4.31
C PHE A 492 -8.73 -7.41 -3.90
N VAL A 493 -8.29 -6.26 -4.42
CA VAL A 493 -7.06 -5.59 -3.93
C VAL A 493 -7.20 -5.24 -2.45
N TYR A 494 -8.33 -4.66 -2.05
CA TYR A 494 -8.60 -4.32 -0.65
C TYR A 494 -8.66 -5.56 0.27
N LEU A 495 -9.36 -6.61 -0.16
CA LEU A 495 -9.44 -7.88 0.61
C LEU A 495 -8.08 -8.56 0.76
N ALA A 496 -7.24 -8.51 -0.28
CA ALA A 496 -5.87 -9.02 -0.22
C ALA A 496 -4.99 -8.23 0.77
N LEU A 497 -5.13 -6.90 0.81
CA LEU A 497 -4.41 -6.07 1.78
C LEU A 497 -4.90 -6.31 3.20
N GLN A 498 -6.21 -6.36 3.40
CA GLN A 498 -6.85 -6.70 4.68
C GLN A 498 -6.29 -8.02 5.22
N ARG A 499 -6.31 -9.09 4.42
CA ARG A 499 -5.80 -10.41 4.82
C ARG A 499 -4.29 -10.40 5.12
N TYR A 500 -3.50 -9.69 4.32
CA TYR A 500 -2.06 -9.54 4.55
C TYR A 500 -1.78 -8.82 5.88
N ILE A 501 -2.47 -7.71 6.12
CA ILE A 501 -2.31 -6.85 7.32
C ILE A 501 -2.75 -7.58 8.59
N GLN A 502 -3.89 -8.29 8.56
CA GLN A 502 -4.31 -9.19 9.65
C GLN A 502 -3.21 -10.23 9.98
N GLY A 503 -2.59 -10.83 8.96
CA GLY A 503 -1.49 -11.77 9.14
C GLY A 503 -0.23 -11.14 9.77
N GLN A 504 0.09 -9.90 9.44
CA GLN A 504 1.19 -9.17 10.10
C GLN A 504 0.84 -8.81 11.55
N GLN A 505 -0.40 -8.36 11.82
CA GLN A 505 -0.87 -8.05 13.17
C GLN A 505 -0.82 -9.27 14.10
N LEU A 506 -1.21 -10.46 13.60
CA LEU A 506 -1.11 -11.70 14.37
C LEU A 506 0.34 -12.05 14.72
N ARG A 507 1.25 -12.00 13.73
CA ARG A 507 2.68 -12.31 13.92
C ARG A 507 3.36 -11.37 14.93
N LEU A 508 2.96 -10.09 14.98
CA LEU A 508 3.46 -9.14 15.98
C LEU A 508 2.99 -9.53 17.39
N ARG A 509 1.69 -9.85 17.58
CA ARG A 509 1.15 -10.31 18.87
C ARG A 509 1.81 -11.60 19.37
N GLU A 510 2.10 -12.53 18.48
CA GLU A 510 2.81 -13.78 18.82
C GLU A 510 4.26 -13.52 19.27
N GLN A 511 4.93 -12.53 18.67
CA GLN A 511 6.27 -12.10 19.09
C GLN A 511 6.27 -11.37 20.44
N GLU A 512 5.23 -10.57 20.72
CA GLU A 512 5.03 -9.89 22.01
C GLU A 512 4.73 -10.85 23.16
N ALA A 513 4.02 -11.96 22.89
CA ALA A 513 3.64 -12.93 23.91
C ALA A 513 4.83 -13.70 24.51
N GLY A 514 5.91 -13.87 23.74
CA GLY A 514 7.13 -14.56 24.14
C GLY A 514 6.95 -16.06 24.45
N PRO A 515 8.05 -16.79 24.69
CA PRO A 515 7.95 -18.13 25.26
C PRO A 515 7.55 -18.00 26.73
N VAL A 516 6.38 -18.53 27.07
CA VAL A 516 5.98 -18.72 28.48
C VAL A 516 7.11 -19.49 29.16
N ARG A 517 7.82 -18.84 30.08
CA ARG A 517 8.75 -19.55 30.96
C ARG A 517 7.91 -20.55 31.74
N GLY A 518 8.08 -21.83 31.43
CA GLY A 518 7.53 -22.94 32.20
C GLY A 518 8.17 -22.96 33.59
N GLY A 519 7.72 -22.06 34.46
CA GLY A 519 7.99 -22.11 35.88
C GLY A 519 7.36 -23.39 36.41
N ALA A 520 8.19 -24.35 36.79
CA ALA A 520 7.74 -25.57 37.43
C ALA A 520 7.08 -25.23 38.78
N SER A 521 5.76 -25.06 38.77
CA SER A 521 4.97 -25.21 39.99
C SER A 521 4.79 -26.71 40.23
N ALA A 522 5.39 -27.20 41.31
CA ALA A 522 5.24 -28.58 41.74
C ALA A 522 3.81 -28.82 42.23
N GLY A 523 2.90 -29.15 41.30
CA GLY A 523 1.55 -29.61 41.60
C GLY A 523 1.60 -31.04 42.12
N ILE A 524 1.48 -31.20 43.44
CA ILE A 524 1.51 -32.49 44.13
C ILE A 524 0.46 -33.44 43.55
N THR A 525 0.89 -34.55 42.96
CA THR A 525 -0.01 -35.60 42.48
C THR A 525 -0.32 -36.56 43.64
N MET A 526 -1.52 -36.46 44.22
CA MET A 526 -2.03 -37.46 45.15
C MET A 526 -2.48 -38.69 44.36
N VAL A 527 -1.67 -39.74 44.37
CA VAL A 527 -1.98 -41.04 43.73
C VAL A 527 -2.55 -42.00 44.77
N THR A 528 -3.79 -42.45 44.57
CA THR A 528 -4.35 -43.63 45.23
C THR A 528 -4.43 -44.81 44.27
N LYS A 529 -3.71 -45.89 44.62
CA LYS A 529 -3.76 -47.27 44.06
C LYS A 529 -5.21 -47.80 43.97
N ALA A 530 -5.59 -48.77 43.12
CA ALA A 530 -5.02 -49.48 41.96
C ALA A 530 -6.22 -49.87 41.04
N SER A 531 -6.22 -50.76 40.03
CA SER A 531 -5.32 -51.75 39.38
C SER A 531 -5.84 -51.97 37.94
N GLY A 532 -5.30 -52.74 36.99
CA GLY A 532 -4.23 -53.75 36.88
C GLY A 532 -4.52 -54.61 35.62
N ARG A 533 -3.52 -55.34 35.07
CA ARG A 533 -3.51 -56.12 33.80
C ARG A 533 -3.37 -55.27 32.52
N GLU A 534 -2.21 -55.29 31.84
CA GLU A 534 -1.71 -56.30 30.86
C GLU A 534 -2.42 -56.16 29.50
N TYR A 535 -1.76 -55.79 28.39
CA TYR A 535 -0.77 -56.62 27.69
C TYR A 535 0.24 -55.79 26.85
N GLU A 536 1.48 -56.26 26.76
CA GLU A 536 2.51 -55.78 25.82
C GLU A 536 2.60 -56.66 24.55
N ASN A 537 3.42 -56.19 23.58
CA ASN A 537 4.03 -56.94 22.47
C ASN A 537 3.12 -57.23 21.24
N LEU A 538 3.61 -57.23 20.00
CA LEU A 538 5.01 -57.36 19.50
C LEU A 538 5.24 -56.56 18.19
N LEU A 539 6.49 -56.15 17.95
CA LEU A 539 6.99 -55.74 16.62
C LEU A 539 7.23 -57.00 15.75
N GLY A 540 6.91 -56.95 14.45
CA GLY A 540 7.13 -58.08 13.53
C GLY A 540 7.19 -57.67 12.06
N LEU A 541 8.38 -57.80 11.46
CA LEU A 541 8.71 -57.48 10.07
C LEU A 541 7.90 -58.29 9.02
N ARG A 542 7.45 -57.60 7.96
CA ARG A 542 7.53 -57.88 6.48
C ARG A 542 7.49 -59.34 5.93
N PRO A 543 7.06 -59.59 4.67
CA PRO A 543 7.06 -58.69 3.50
C PRO A 543 5.94 -57.65 3.43
#